data_AF-A0A9Q3FLQ4-F1
#
_entry.id   AF-A0A9Q3FLQ4-F1
#
_cell.length_a   1.000
_cell.length_b   1.000
_cell.length_c   1.000
_cell.angle_alpha   90.00
_cell.angle_beta   90.00
_cell.angle_gamma   90.00
#
_symmetry.space_group_name_H-M   'P 1'
#
loop_
_entity.id
_entity.type
_entity.pdbx_description
1 polymer ?
#
loop_
_entity_poly.entity_id
_entity_poly.type
_entity_poly.pdbx_seq_one_letter_code
_entity_poly.pdbx_strand_id
1 'polypeptide(L)'
;MGIYEYTRMPFGIKNAPSHCQRMMDTIFQDELLEDWMVVHIDDIIIYSETWEENVKYIDRVLSKCTPIDLKISLKKCNFGQQELLALGHKVSGISLEIDQNKVAAVLQKPVPRNIKEMQPFLGFASSYRNHIKNFAHITSKLYKLCSKNVVFAITKERRDAYERIKYELTNAPVLILPDFELPFKLYIDAA
;
A
#
# COMPACT_ATOMS: atom_id res chain seq x y z
N MET A 1 -22.00 -35.70 16.03
CA MET A 1 -21.14 -34.58 15.59
C MET A 1 -21.50 -33.37 16.43
N GLY A 2 -20.51 -32.70 17.05
CA GLY A 2 -20.74 -31.51 17.89
C GLY A 2 -20.68 -30.21 17.09
N ILE A 3 -21.31 -29.16 17.61
CA ILE A 3 -21.20 -27.79 17.10
C ILE A 3 -20.15 -27.07 17.95
N TYR A 4 -19.23 -26.36 17.30
CA TYR A 4 -18.17 -25.58 17.95
C TYR A 4 -18.27 -24.12 17.51
N GLU A 5 -17.83 -23.20 18.37
CA GLU A 5 -17.74 -21.78 18.09
C GLU A 5 -16.33 -21.25 18.38
N TYR A 6 -15.99 -20.11 17.76
CA TYR A 6 -14.70 -19.47 17.95
C TYR A 6 -14.73 -18.54 19.17
N THR A 7 -13.71 -18.62 20.03
CA THR A 7 -13.52 -17.72 21.18
C THR A 7 -12.63 -16.52 20.86
N ARG A 8 -12.05 -16.50 19.65
CA ARG A 8 -11.21 -15.43 19.10
C ARG A 8 -11.63 -15.17 17.66
N MET A 9 -11.25 -14.02 17.11
CA MET A 9 -11.58 -13.67 15.73
C MET A 9 -10.95 -14.68 14.74
N PRO A 10 -11.74 -15.48 13.99
CA PRO A 10 -11.19 -16.40 13.01
C PRO A 10 -10.80 -15.68 11.72
N PHE A 11 -9.90 -16.30 10.95
CA PHE A 11 -9.57 -15.86 9.60
C PHE A 11 -10.77 -15.96 8.65
N GLY A 12 -10.80 -15.10 7.63
CA GLY A 12 -11.82 -15.13 6.57
C GLY A 12 -13.08 -14.32 6.86
N ILE A 13 -13.23 -13.75 8.07
CA ILE A 13 -14.31 -12.80 8.35
C ILE A 13 -14.01 -11.47 7.67
N LYS A 14 -14.96 -10.99 6.85
CA LYS A 14 -14.84 -9.75 6.07
C LYS A 14 -14.42 -8.53 6.90
N ASN A 15 -14.92 -8.41 8.13
CA ASN A 15 -14.68 -7.24 8.99
C ASN A 15 -13.48 -7.41 9.92
N ALA A 16 -12.82 -8.58 9.92
CA ALA A 16 -11.68 -8.83 10.80
C ALA A 16 -10.54 -7.80 10.65
N PRO A 17 -10.10 -7.43 9.42
CA PRO A 17 -9.05 -6.43 9.26
C PRO A 17 -9.40 -5.07 9.85
N SER A 18 -10.65 -4.62 9.67
CA SER A 18 -11.11 -3.32 10.19
C SER A 18 -11.17 -3.29 11.72
N HIS A 19 -11.55 -4.41 12.35
CA HIS A 19 -11.50 -4.52 13.81
C HIS A 19 -10.05 -4.58 14.33
N CYS A 20 -9.16 -5.29 13.63
CA CYS A 20 -7.74 -5.34 13.96
C CYS A 20 -7.11 -3.95 13.87
N GLN A 21 -7.31 -3.23 12.77
CA GLN A 21 -6.83 -1.86 12.60
C GLN A 21 -7.32 -0.96 13.73
N ARG A 22 -8.63 -0.98 14.04
CA ARG A 22 -9.19 -0.16 15.13
C ARG A 22 -8.53 -0.46 16.48
N MET A 23 -8.30 -1.74 16.78
CA MET A 23 -7.61 -2.16 18.00
C MET A 23 -6.20 -1.57 18.03
N MET A 24 -5.44 -1.71 16.94
CA MET A 24 -4.09 -1.17 16.84
C MET A 24 -4.06 0.36 16.96
N ASP A 25 -4.96 1.07 16.27
CA ASP A 25 -5.09 2.54 16.35
C ASP A 25 -5.38 3.00 17.78
N THR A 26 -6.15 2.21 18.54
CA THR A 26 -6.48 2.52 19.94
C THR A 26 -5.28 2.28 20.86
N ILE A 27 -4.52 1.21 20.64
CA ILE A 27 -3.34 0.87 21.47
C ILE A 27 -2.22 1.90 21.24
N PHE A 28 -1.97 2.24 19.98
CA PHE A 28 -0.84 3.06 19.55
C PHE A 28 -1.22 4.51 19.24
N GLN A 29 -2.34 4.99 19.77
CA GLN A 29 -2.86 6.33 19.45
C GLN A 29 -1.83 7.43 19.68
N ASP A 30 -1.13 7.41 20.82
CA ASP A 30 -0.14 8.43 21.16
C ASP A 30 1.03 8.41 20.17
N GLU A 31 1.52 7.22 19.81
CA GLU A 31 2.66 7.07 18.92
C GLU A 31 2.34 7.43 17.47
N LEU A 32 1.09 7.20 17.04
CA LEU A 32 0.59 7.66 15.75
C LEU A 32 0.49 9.19 15.71
N LEU A 33 0.13 9.83 16.83
CA LEU A 33 0.05 11.30 16.94
C LEU A 33 1.43 11.95 17.03
N GLU A 34 2.41 11.26 17.59
CA GLU A 34 3.80 11.71 17.68
C GLU A 34 4.59 11.53 16.38
N ASP A 35 3.98 10.96 15.33
CA ASP A 35 4.51 10.88 13.97
C ASP A 35 5.88 10.21 13.85
N TRP A 36 6.08 9.12 14.60
CA TRP A 36 7.24 8.21 14.42
C TRP A 36 6.83 6.76 14.16
N MET A 37 5.53 6.50 14.07
CA MET A 37 4.95 5.19 13.85
C MET A 37 3.86 5.21 12.79
N VAL A 38 3.80 4.15 11.99
CA VAL A 38 2.64 3.83 11.15
C VAL A 38 2.19 2.40 11.49
N VAL A 39 0.89 2.19 11.60
CA VAL A 39 0.32 0.86 11.79
C VAL A 39 -0.66 0.53 10.67
N HIS A 40 -0.47 -0.65 10.05
CA HIS A 40 -1.36 -1.16 9.03
C HIS A 40 -1.73 -2.62 9.32
N ILE A 41 -2.95 -2.82 9.83
CA ILE A 41 -3.52 -4.10 10.24
C ILE A 41 -2.64 -4.82 11.26
N ASP A 42 -1.70 -5.65 10.82
CA ASP A 42 -0.76 -6.42 11.65
C ASP A 42 0.68 -5.91 11.57
N ASP A 43 0.99 -5.02 10.63
CA ASP A 43 2.32 -4.43 10.45
C ASP A 43 2.47 -3.14 11.27
N ILE A 44 3.52 -3.10 12.10
CA ILE A 44 3.96 -1.90 12.84
C ILE A 44 5.27 -1.44 12.22
N ILE A 45 5.30 -0.19 11.74
CA ILE A 45 6.47 0.44 11.13
C ILE A 45 6.92 1.55 12.07
N ILE A 46 8.17 1.49 12.51
CA ILE A 46 8.80 2.45 13.42
C ILE A 46 9.94 3.11 12.66
N TYR A 47 9.98 4.45 12.67
CA TYR A 47 11.05 5.23 12.05
C TYR A 47 11.60 6.26 13.02
N SER A 48 12.89 6.57 12.86
CA SER A 48 13.64 7.52 13.69
C SER A 48 14.87 7.98 12.93
N GLU A 49 15.46 9.09 13.36
CA GLU A 49 16.71 9.60 12.77
C GLU A 49 17.93 8.80 13.22
N THR A 50 17.91 8.33 14.47
CA THR A 50 19.01 7.56 15.07
C THR A 50 18.58 6.17 15.51
N TRP A 51 19.55 5.27 15.63
CA TRP A 51 19.31 3.92 16.15
C TRP A 51 18.96 3.94 17.64
N GLU A 52 19.58 4.84 18.40
CA GLU A 52 19.36 5.01 19.83
C GLU A 52 17.91 5.42 20.14
N GLU A 53 17.32 6.29 19.32
CA GLU A 53 15.89 6.61 19.37
C GLU A 53 15.04 5.42 18.96
N ASN A 54 15.43 4.71 17.90
CA ASN A 54 14.70 3.53 17.43
C ASN A 54 14.53 2.49 18.53
N VAL A 55 15.60 2.23 19.30
CA VAL A 55 15.59 1.30 20.43
C VAL A 55 14.58 1.75 21.51
N LYS A 56 14.50 3.06 21.81
CA LYS A 56 13.52 3.60 22.76
C LYS A 56 12.08 3.43 22.25
N TYR A 57 11.86 3.65 20.96
CA TYR A 57 10.55 3.46 20.33
C TYR A 57 10.12 1.99 20.32
N ILE A 58 11.04 1.08 20.04
CA ILE A 58 10.79 -0.37 20.13
C ILE A 58 10.42 -0.76 21.57
N ASP A 59 11.15 -0.26 22.57
CA ASP A 59 10.86 -0.53 23.99
C ASP A 59 9.46 -0.05 24.39
N ARG A 60 9.07 1.16 23.94
CA ARG A 60 7.73 1.72 24.17
C ARG A 60 6.63 0.87 23.53
N VAL A 61 6.83 0.42 22.29
CA VAL A 61 5.90 -0.49 21.60
C VAL A 61 5.74 -1.81 22.36
N LEU A 62 6.85 -2.45 22.72
CA LEU A 62 6.84 -3.73 23.44
C LEU A 62 6.19 -3.61 24.83
N SER A 63 6.41 -2.48 25.51
CA SER A 63 5.81 -2.16 26.80
C SER A 63 4.28 -2.02 26.70
N LYS A 64 3.74 -1.50 25.60
CA LYS A 64 2.28 -1.46 25.34
C LYS A 64 1.72 -2.83 24.96
N CYS A 65 2.46 -3.64 24.21
CA CYS A 65 2.01 -4.98 23.76
C CYS A 65 1.92 -6.00 24.90
N THR A 66 2.87 -5.97 25.84
CA THR A 66 3.00 -6.97 26.92
C THR A 66 1.74 -7.11 27.80
N PRO A 67 1.16 -6.04 28.38
CA PRO A 67 0.02 -6.16 29.29
C PRO A 67 -1.28 -6.64 28.62
N ILE A 68 -1.40 -6.48 27.29
CA ILE A 68 -2.57 -6.89 26.51
C ILE A 68 -2.37 -8.24 25.79
N ASP A 69 -1.26 -8.93 26.07
CA ASP A 69 -0.88 -10.19 25.45
C ASP A 69 -0.78 -10.14 23.91
N LEU A 70 -0.50 -8.96 23.35
CA LEU A 70 -0.28 -8.80 21.91
C LEU A 70 1.10 -9.35 21.54
N LYS A 71 1.12 -10.39 20.71
CA LYS A 71 2.35 -11.10 20.35
C LYS A 71 2.94 -10.57 19.05
N ILE A 72 4.23 -10.26 19.08
CA ILE A 72 5.01 -9.88 17.91
C ILE A 72 5.89 -11.07 17.50
N SER A 73 5.88 -11.40 16.21
CA SER A 73 6.70 -12.50 15.67
C SER A 73 8.12 -12.02 15.39
N LEU A 74 9.06 -12.28 16.30
CA LEU A 74 10.46 -11.88 16.14
C LEU A 74 11.09 -12.34 14.81
N LYS A 75 10.70 -13.52 14.30
CA LYS A 75 11.18 -14.07 13.02
C LYS A 75 10.77 -13.24 11.80
N LYS A 76 9.72 -12.43 11.92
CA LYS A 76 9.21 -11.54 10.86
C LYS A 76 9.62 -10.09 11.07
N CYS A 77 10.29 -9.77 12.17
CA CYS A 77 10.75 -8.41 12.44
C CYS A 77 12.03 -8.11 11.67
N ASN A 78 12.11 -6.89 11.14
CA ASN A 78 13.31 -6.33 10.53
C ASN A 78 13.70 -5.09 11.34
N PHE A 79 14.96 -5.02 11.80
CA PHE A 79 15.46 -3.94 12.65
C PHE A 79 16.60 -3.20 11.98
N GLY A 80 16.74 -1.90 12.30
CA GLY A 80 17.89 -1.08 11.88
C GLY A 80 18.07 -0.98 10.36
N GLN A 81 16.98 -1.04 9.60
CA GLN A 81 17.02 -0.94 8.14
C GLN A 81 16.99 0.53 7.71
N GLN A 82 17.86 0.90 6.77
CA GLN A 82 17.79 2.22 6.12
C GLN A 82 16.66 2.30 5.09
N GLU A 83 16.26 1.15 4.56
CA GLU A 83 15.18 0.99 3.59
C GLU A 83 14.33 -0.22 3.96
N LEU A 84 13.01 -0.11 3.84
CA LEU A 84 12.06 -1.16 4.18
C LEU A 84 11.08 -1.40 3.02
N LEU A 85 10.75 -2.66 2.76
CA LEU A 85 9.60 -3.01 1.94
C LEU A 85 8.34 -3.02 2.80
N ALA A 86 7.45 -2.07 2.59
CA ALA A 86 6.21 -1.95 3.34
C ALA A 86 5.06 -1.51 2.43
N LEU A 87 3.88 -2.09 2.62
CA LEU A 87 2.64 -1.69 1.92
C LEU A 87 2.73 -1.64 0.38
N GLY A 88 3.60 -2.48 -0.20
CA GLY A 88 3.83 -2.52 -1.66
C GLY A 88 4.79 -1.44 -2.17
N HIS A 89 5.48 -0.75 -1.27
CA HIS A 89 6.49 0.26 -1.56
C HIS A 89 7.84 -0.13 -0.95
N LYS A 90 8.91 0.40 -1.55
CA LYS A 90 10.21 0.49 -0.92
C LYS A 90 10.33 1.89 -0.33
N VAL A 91 10.45 1.96 0.99
CA VAL A 91 10.43 3.20 1.78
C VAL A 91 11.81 3.43 2.37
N SER A 92 12.31 4.66 2.29
CA SER A 92 13.50 5.12 3.00
C SER A 92 13.16 6.38 3.81
N GLY A 93 14.12 6.91 4.57
CA GLY A 93 13.94 8.18 5.30
C GLY A 93 13.70 9.41 4.39
N ILE A 94 13.91 9.29 3.08
CA ILE A 94 13.76 10.42 2.13
C ILE A 94 12.87 10.11 0.93
N SER A 95 12.60 8.83 0.65
CA SER A 95 11.98 8.39 -0.60
C SER A 95 10.91 7.33 -0.43
N LEU A 96 9.96 7.37 -1.35
CA LEU A 96 8.93 6.37 -1.57
C LEU A 96 9.03 5.86 -3.01
N GLU A 97 9.31 4.57 -3.15
CA GLU A 97 9.46 3.88 -4.42
C GLU A 97 8.45 2.74 -4.53
N ILE A 98 8.13 2.33 -5.76
CA ILE A 98 7.30 1.14 -5.98
C ILE A 98 8.14 -0.10 -5.75
N ASP A 99 7.62 -1.09 -5.01
CA ASP A 99 8.24 -2.43 -4.97
C ASP A 99 8.14 -3.10 -6.34
N GLN A 100 9.26 -3.11 -7.06
CA GLN A 100 9.35 -3.67 -8.42
C GLN A 100 9.03 -5.17 -8.47
N ASN A 101 9.15 -5.90 -7.35
CA ASN A 101 8.73 -7.31 -7.31
C ASN A 101 7.21 -7.45 -7.43
N LYS A 102 6.44 -6.51 -6.87
CA LYS A 102 4.97 -6.47 -7.01
C LYS A 102 4.56 -6.13 -8.44
N VAL A 103 5.29 -5.21 -9.08
CA VAL A 103 5.05 -4.81 -10.47
C VAL A 103 5.33 -5.97 -11.42
N ALA A 104 6.45 -6.67 -11.24
CA ALA A 104 6.85 -7.79 -12.11
C ALA A 104 5.76 -8.86 -12.26
N ALA A 105 5.08 -9.21 -11.16
CA ALA A 105 3.99 -10.19 -11.17
C ALA A 105 2.80 -9.76 -12.02
N VAL A 106 2.54 -8.46 -12.14
CA VAL A 106 1.45 -7.91 -12.96
C VAL A 106 1.88 -7.74 -14.42
N LEU A 107 3.14 -7.39 -14.67
CA LEU A 107 3.67 -7.24 -16.03
C LEU A 107 3.66 -8.53 -16.84
N GLN A 108 3.80 -9.68 -16.18
CA GLN A 108 3.78 -11.00 -16.82
C GLN A 108 2.38 -11.46 -17.23
N LYS A 109 1.32 -10.78 -16.77
CA LYS A 109 -0.06 -11.16 -17.11
C LYS A 109 -0.39 -10.80 -18.56
N PRO A 110 -1.11 -11.68 -19.29
CA PRO A 110 -1.60 -11.35 -20.61
C PRO A 110 -2.59 -10.18 -20.54
N VAL A 111 -2.80 -9.52 -21.68
CA VAL A 111 -3.81 -8.47 -21.79
C VAL A 111 -5.19 -9.01 -21.36
N PRO A 112 -5.92 -8.30 -20.47
CA PRO A 112 -7.21 -8.75 -19.98
C PRO A 112 -8.20 -9.07 -21.10
N ARG A 113 -8.89 -10.20 -20.96
CA ARG A 113 -9.86 -10.70 -21.95
C ARG A 113 -11.30 -10.37 -21.59
N ASN A 114 -11.54 -9.89 -20.38
CA ASN A 114 -12.86 -9.54 -19.87
C ASN A 114 -12.75 -8.52 -18.72
N ILE A 115 -13.90 -8.01 -18.27
CA ILE A 115 -14.01 -7.02 -17.19
C ILE A 115 -13.44 -7.58 -15.87
N LYS A 116 -13.64 -8.88 -15.59
CA LYS A 116 -13.17 -9.53 -14.35
C LYS A 116 -11.64 -9.58 -14.25
N GLU A 117 -10.94 -9.56 -15.38
CA GLU A 117 -9.48 -9.46 -15.45
C GLU A 117 -8.99 -8.00 -15.50
N MET A 118 -9.75 -7.10 -16.13
CA MET A 118 -9.39 -5.68 -16.24
C MET A 118 -9.53 -4.95 -14.90
N GLN A 119 -10.57 -5.24 -14.12
CA GLN A 119 -10.81 -4.55 -12.84
C GLN A 119 -9.69 -4.77 -11.81
N PRO A 120 -9.18 -6.00 -11.56
CA PRO A 120 -8.03 -6.20 -10.69
C PRO A 120 -6.76 -5.50 -11.17
N PHE A 121 -6.53 -5.45 -12.49
CA PHE A 121 -5.40 -4.71 -13.06
C PHE A 121 -5.52 -3.20 -12.76
N LEU A 122 -6.69 -2.61 -13.00
CA LEU A 122 -6.93 -1.20 -12.71
C LEU A 122 -6.86 -0.90 -11.21
N GLY A 123 -7.35 -1.81 -10.36
CA GLY A 123 -7.23 -1.71 -8.91
C GLY A 123 -5.77 -1.69 -8.46
N PHE A 124 -4.95 -2.60 -9.00
CA PHE A 124 -3.50 -2.62 -8.76
C PHE A 124 -2.81 -1.36 -9.28
N ALA A 125 -3.05 -0.95 -10.53
CA ALA A 125 -2.42 0.24 -11.08
C ALA A 125 -2.81 1.51 -10.29
N SER A 126 -4.05 1.56 -9.79
CA SER A 126 -4.55 2.67 -8.99
C SER A 126 -3.88 2.79 -7.62
N SER A 127 -3.32 1.73 -7.03
CA SER A 127 -2.57 1.86 -5.77
C SER A 127 -1.28 2.65 -5.96
N TYR A 128 -0.76 2.70 -7.19
CA TYR A 128 0.47 3.42 -7.55
C TYR A 128 0.22 4.70 -8.35
N ARG A 129 -1.03 5.19 -8.42
CA ARG A 129 -1.41 6.34 -9.26
C ARG A 129 -0.59 7.60 -9.01
N ASN A 130 -0.08 7.81 -7.79
CA ASN A 130 0.73 8.99 -7.44
C ASN A 130 2.09 9.00 -8.16
N HIS A 131 2.59 7.83 -8.56
CA HIS A 131 3.82 7.71 -9.35
C HIS A 131 3.58 7.90 -10.85
N ILE A 132 2.32 7.90 -11.31
CA ILE A 132 1.98 7.87 -12.73
C ILE A 132 1.40 9.22 -13.14
N LYS A 133 2.18 10.00 -13.87
CA LYS A 133 1.70 11.27 -14.43
C LYS A 133 0.49 11.02 -15.33
N ASN A 134 -0.55 11.84 -15.17
CA ASN A 134 -1.79 11.77 -15.96
C ASN A 134 -2.50 10.41 -15.90
N PHE A 135 -2.39 9.68 -14.77
CA PHE A 135 -3.02 8.37 -14.57
C PHE A 135 -4.48 8.32 -15.01
N ALA A 136 -5.29 9.31 -14.60
CA ALA A 136 -6.71 9.38 -14.92
C ALA A 136 -6.96 9.47 -16.44
N HIS A 137 -6.18 10.29 -17.14
CA HIS A 137 -6.29 10.44 -18.60
C HIS A 137 -5.97 9.11 -19.31
N ILE A 138 -4.85 8.47 -18.94
CA ILE A 138 -4.41 7.20 -19.55
C ILE A 138 -5.45 6.09 -19.29
N THR A 139 -5.93 5.97 -18.05
CA THR A 139 -6.85 4.88 -17.64
C THR A 139 -8.31 5.13 -18.01
N SER A 140 -8.70 6.34 -18.40
CA SER A 140 -10.09 6.71 -18.73
C SER A 140 -10.77 5.72 -19.68
N LYS A 141 -10.08 5.32 -20.76
CA LYS A 141 -10.58 4.37 -21.77
C LYS A 141 -10.72 2.94 -21.24
N LEU A 142 -9.90 2.58 -20.24
CA LEU A 142 -9.94 1.29 -19.55
C LEU A 142 -11.04 1.25 -18.50
N TYR A 143 -11.25 2.32 -17.73
CA TYR A 143 -12.40 2.43 -16.83
C TYR A 143 -13.74 2.44 -17.60
N LYS A 144 -13.79 3.11 -18.76
CA LYS A 144 -14.96 3.05 -19.65
C LYS A 144 -15.24 1.62 -20.14
N LEU A 145 -14.20 0.82 -20.41
CA LEU A 145 -14.34 -0.59 -20.78
C LEU A 145 -14.97 -1.45 -19.65
N CYS A 146 -14.84 -1.03 -18.39
CA CYS A 146 -15.43 -1.68 -17.22
C CYS A 146 -16.85 -1.18 -16.89
N SER A 147 -17.39 -0.23 -17.67
CA SER A 147 -18.72 0.35 -17.42
C SER A 147 -19.85 -0.56 -17.88
N LYS A 148 -21.03 -0.41 -17.26
CA LYS A 148 -22.24 -1.11 -17.70
C LYS A 148 -22.55 -0.75 -19.16
N ASN A 149 -23.06 -1.71 -19.92
CA ASN A 149 -23.48 -1.56 -21.31
C ASN A 149 -22.36 -1.21 -22.32
N VAL A 150 -21.09 -1.42 -21.97
CA VAL A 150 -19.97 -1.29 -22.91
C VAL A 150 -19.51 -2.68 -23.33
N VAL A 151 -19.46 -2.92 -24.64
CA VAL A 151 -18.91 -4.17 -25.18
C VAL A 151 -17.42 -4.25 -24.86
N PHE A 152 -17.01 -5.39 -24.29
CA PHE A 152 -15.61 -5.61 -23.99
C PHE A 152 -14.83 -5.87 -25.28
N ALA A 153 -14.06 -4.86 -25.72
CA ALA A 153 -13.22 -4.95 -26.89
C ALA A 153 -11.89 -4.24 -26.64
N ILE A 154 -10.77 -4.94 -26.77
CA ILE A 154 -9.43 -4.35 -26.70
C ILE A 154 -9.10 -3.76 -28.08
N THR A 155 -9.59 -2.54 -28.31
CA THR A 155 -9.19 -1.73 -29.47
C THR A 155 -7.72 -1.33 -29.36
N LYS A 156 -7.13 -0.83 -30.46
CA LYS A 156 -5.76 -0.30 -30.46
C LYS A 156 -5.54 0.71 -29.34
N GLU A 157 -6.42 1.70 -29.21
CA GLU A 157 -6.29 2.73 -28.16
C GLU A 157 -6.33 2.18 -26.72
N ARG A 158 -7.16 1.16 -26.47
CA ARG A 158 -7.25 0.51 -25.15
C ARG A 158 -6.01 -0.33 -24.87
N ARG A 159 -5.47 -1.01 -25.89
CA ARG A 159 -4.19 -1.72 -25.79
C ARG A 159 -3.05 -0.75 -25.51
N ASP A 160 -3.00 0.37 -26.22
CA ASP A 160 -1.97 1.40 -26.03
C ASP A 160 -2.04 1.98 -24.61
N ALA A 161 -3.24 2.25 -24.10
CA ALA A 161 -3.44 2.68 -22.72
C ALA A 161 -2.97 1.62 -21.69
N TYR A 162 -3.28 0.35 -21.93
CA TYR A 162 -2.87 -0.76 -21.06
C TYR A 162 -1.35 -0.90 -21.01
N GLU A 163 -0.68 -0.93 -22.17
CA GLU A 163 0.78 -1.01 -22.23
C GLU A 163 1.45 0.26 -21.70
N ARG A 164 0.83 1.43 -21.87
CA ARG A 164 1.34 2.67 -21.26
C ARG A 164 1.36 2.58 -19.73
N ILE A 165 0.29 2.10 -19.10
CA ILE A 165 0.27 1.92 -17.64
C ILE A 165 1.34 0.92 -17.18
N LYS A 166 1.53 -0.18 -17.90
CA LYS A 166 2.62 -1.14 -17.61
C LYS A 166 3.99 -0.47 -17.68
N TYR A 167 4.23 0.33 -18.72
CA TYR A 167 5.47 1.08 -18.88
C TYR A 167 5.70 2.04 -17.72
N GLU A 168 4.69 2.83 -17.33
CA GLU A 168 4.76 3.79 -16.23
C GLU A 168 5.00 3.12 -14.87
N LEU A 169 4.39 1.95 -14.61
CA LEU A 169 4.63 1.20 -13.37
C LEU A 169 6.09 0.69 -13.26
N THR A 170 6.71 0.39 -14.40
CA THR A 170 8.11 -0.09 -14.45
C THR A 170 9.12 1.06 -14.36
N ASN A 171 8.77 2.22 -14.91
CA ASN A 171 9.64 3.39 -15.00
C ASN A 171 9.19 4.51 -14.07
N ALA A 172 8.46 4.15 -13.01
CA ALA A 172 7.92 5.09 -12.05
C ALA A 172 9.06 5.88 -11.39
N PRO A 173 8.95 7.21 -11.30
CA PRO A 173 9.91 8.01 -10.58
C PRO A 173 9.85 7.71 -9.07
N VAL A 174 10.99 7.94 -8.43
CA VAL A 174 11.10 8.03 -6.98
C VAL A 174 10.31 9.26 -6.52
N LEU A 175 9.44 9.10 -5.53
CA LEU A 175 8.78 10.22 -4.87
C LEU A 175 9.57 10.59 -3.63
N ILE A 176 9.87 11.87 -3.46
CA ILE A 176 10.50 12.38 -2.24
C ILE A 176 9.39 12.63 -1.21
N LEU A 177 9.65 12.29 0.05
CA LEU A 177 8.71 12.59 1.13
C LEU A 177 8.52 14.12 1.25
N PRO A 178 7.29 14.59 1.54
CA PRO A 178 7.02 16.01 1.66
C PRO A 178 7.82 16.62 2.81
N ASP A 179 8.57 17.67 2.51
CA ASP A 179 9.18 18.55 3.51
C ASP A 179 8.21 19.70 3.80
N PHE A 180 7.59 19.67 4.98
CA PHE A 180 6.58 20.66 5.37
C PHE A 180 7.17 22.02 5.77
N GLU A 181 8.49 22.13 5.92
CA GLU A 181 9.19 23.40 6.16
C GLU A 181 9.42 24.18 4.86
N LEU A 182 9.21 23.56 3.70
CA LEU A 182 9.40 24.18 2.39
C LEU A 182 8.07 24.52 1.70
N PRO A 183 8.03 25.57 0.86
CA PRO A 183 6.83 25.91 0.10
C PRO A 183 6.55 24.87 -0.99
N PHE A 184 5.33 24.35 -1.02
CA PHE A 184 4.86 23.44 -2.07
C PHE A 184 4.52 24.18 -3.37
N LYS A 185 4.87 23.59 -4.52
CA LYS A 185 4.50 24.08 -5.86
C LYS A 185 3.60 23.07 -6.56
N LEU A 186 2.39 23.50 -6.91
CA LEU A 186 1.44 22.69 -7.66
C LEU A 186 1.34 23.20 -9.10
N TYR A 187 1.69 22.34 -10.06
CA TYR A 187 1.50 22.60 -11.48
C TYR A 187 0.25 21.86 -11.95
N ILE A 188 -0.73 22.60 -12.45
CA ILE A 188 -2.01 22.06 -12.90
C ILE A 188 -2.12 22.24 -14.42
N ASP A 189 -2.55 21.19 -15.10
CA ASP A 189 -2.91 21.21 -16.51
C ASP A 189 -4.24 20.46 -16.67
N ALA A 190 -5.12 20.97 -17.52
CA ALA A 190 -6.44 20.41 -17.77
C ALA A 190 -6.57 20.07 -19.26
N ALA A 191 -6.79 18.78 -19.54
CA ALA A 191 -7.01 18.25 -20.88
C ALA A 191 -8.43 17.68 -21.00
#